data_AF-A0A973Q0Y0-F1
#
_entry.id   AF-A0A973Q0Y0-F1
#
_cell.length_a   1.000
_cell.length_b   1.000
_cell.length_c   1.000
_cell.angle_alpha   90.00
_cell.angle_beta   90.00
_cell.angle_gamma   90.00
#
_symmetry.space_group_name_H-M   'P 1'
#
loop_
_entity.id
_entity.type
_entity.pdbx_description
1 polymer ?
#
loop_
_entity_poly.entity_id
_entity_poly.type
_entity_poly.pdbx_seq_one_letter_code
_entity_poly.pdbx_strand_id
1 'polypeptide(L)'
;MTEGPEEQNGLTALARGLSAPKGFVDASLAAPAPGTIRLLGGIPAPAALPVEAIGQASAQVWQDPDAAIASLQYGPPRGSDALRAWIAQREGVDPSRIVVTNGGMHGLALTVLTVVER
;
A
#
# COMPACT_ATOMS: atom_id res chain seq x y z
N MET A 1 27.84 -36.28 -0.53
CA MET A 1 26.93 -35.39 0.22
C MET A 1 26.30 -34.47 -0.80
N THR A 2 25.30 -34.99 -1.50
CA THR A 2 24.60 -34.34 -2.61
C THR A 2 23.33 -33.75 -2.04
N GLU A 3 23.17 -32.44 -2.16
CA GLU A 3 21.98 -31.71 -1.72
C GLU A 3 20.73 -32.29 -2.41
N GLY A 4 19.73 -32.61 -1.60
CA GLY A 4 18.41 -33.05 -2.08
C GLY A 4 17.64 -31.86 -2.67
N PRO A 5 16.58 -32.12 -3.46
CA PRO A 5 15.81 -31.05 -4.08
C PRO A 5 15.15 -30.20 -2.98
N GLU A 6 15.41 -28.89 -3.02
CA GLU A 6 14.78 -27.91 -2.15
C GLU A 6 13.25 -28.07 -2.18
N GLU A 7 12.65 -28.21 -1.00
CA GLU A 7 11.20 -28.19 -0.79
C GLU A 7 10.59 -26.91 -1.39
N GLN A 8 9.96 -27.03 -2.56
CA GLN A 8 8.98 -26.05 -3.09
C GLN A 8 7.63 -26.12 -2.34
N ASN A 9 7.68 -26.37 -1.03
CA ASN A 9 6.55 -26.89 -0.27
C ASN A 9 5.88 -25.78 0.55
N GLY A 10 5.02 -25.01 -0.12
CA GLY A 10 4.20 -23.98 0.55
C GLY A 10 3.21 -23.24 -0.35
N LEU A 11 3.14 -23.57 -1.66
CA LEU A 11 2.26 -22.89 -2.61
C LEU A 11 0.99 -23.69 -2.89
N THR A 12 -0.15 -23.01 -2.75
CA THR A 12 -1.49 -23.55 -3.06
C THR A 12 -1.59 -23.97 -4.53
N ALA A 13 -2.55 -24.83 -4.88
CA ALA A 13 -2.71 -25.31 -6.27
C ALA A 13 -2.91 -24.16 -7.27
N LEU A 14 -3.62 -23.10 -6.86
CA LEU A 14 -3.79 -21.87 -7.64
C LEU A 14 -2.48 -21.09 -7.78
N ALA A 15 -1.71 -20.97 -6.70
CA ALA A 15 -0.45 -20.24 -6.71
C ALA A 15 0.61 -20.87 -7.63
N ARG A 16 0.56 -22.19 -7.85
CA ARG A 16 1.46 -22.91 -8.77
C ARG A 16 1.25 -22.57 -10.25
N GLY A 17 0.08 -22.06 -10.63
CA GLY A 17 -0.19 -21.58 -12.00
C GLY A 17 0.29 -20.16 -12.28
N LEU A 18 0.73 -19.44 -11.24
CA LEU A 18 1.23 -18.08 -11.38
C LEU A 18 2.69 -18.11 -11.84
N SER A 19 3.03 -17.25 -12.79
CA SER A 19 4.42 -17.02 -13.16
C SER A 19 5.21 -16.55 -11.95
N ALA A 20 6.49 -16.95 -11.88
CA ALA A 20 7.40 -16.46 -10.84
C ALA A 20 7.30 -14.92 -10.77
N PRO A 21 7.16 -14.34 -9.55
CA PRO A 21 7.06 -12.89 -9.41
C PRO A 21 8.28 -12.22 -10.04
N LYS A 22 8.08 -11.47 -11.13
CA LYS A 22 9.17 -10.70 -11.78
C LYS A 22 9.45 -9.36 -11.09
N GLY A 23 9.04 -9.23 -9.82
CA GLY A 23 8.96 -7.97 -9.10
C GLY A 23 7.83 -7.07 -9.64
N PHE A 24 7.32 -6.17 -8.80
CA PHE A 24 6.43 -5.09 -9.25
C PHE A 24 7.21 -3.99 -9.99
N VAL A 25 8.51 -3.91 -9.69
CA VAL A 25 9.45 -2.92 -10.21
C VAL A 25 10.69 -3.68 -10.68
N ASP A 26 10.88 -3.76 -12.00
CA ASP A 26 12.14 -4.22 -12.60
C ASP A 26 13.28 -3.30 -12.12
N ALA A 27 14.47 -3.86 -11.83
CA ALA A 27 15.63 -3.09 -11.40
C ALA A 27 15.99 -1.94 -12.37
N SER A 28 15.66 -2.07 -13.66
CA SER A 28 15.77 -1.02 -14.67
C SER A 28 14.93 0.24 -14.38
N LEU A 29 13.93 0.14 -13.50
CA LEU A 29 13.11 1.27 -13.05
C LEU A 29 13.72 2.02 -11.86
N ALA A 30 14.60 1.37 -11.10
CA ALA A 30 15.27 1.94 -9.94
C ALA A 30 16.45 2.86 -10.34
N ALA A 31 17.14 2.54 -11.45
CA ALA A 31 18.25 3.33 -11.98
C ALA A 31 18.24 3.35 -13.53
N PRO A 32 17.38 4.17 -14.17
CA PRO A 32 17.35 4.26 -15.62
C PRO A 32 18.64 4.88 -16.16
N ALA A 33 19.09 4.43 -17.33
CA ALA A 33 20.25 5.02 -18.00
C ALA A 33 19.99 6.51 -18.33
N PRO A 34 21.03 7.37 -18.31
CA PRO A 34 20.88 8.78 -18.68
C PRO A 34 20.21 8.96 -20.04
N GLY A 35 19.26 9.91 -20.13
CA GLY A 35 18.51 10.18 -21.37
C GLY A 35 17.31 9.26 -21.63
N THR A 36 17.04 8.29 -20.75
CA THR A 36 15.88 7.39 -20.89
C THR A 36 14.57 8.10 -20.55
N ILE A 37 13.56 7.94 -21.41
CA ILE A 37 12.18 8.35 -21.12
C ILE A 37 11.49 7.22 -20.34
N ARG A 38 10.98 7.53 -19.15
CA ARG A 38 10.34 6.55 -18.26
C ARG A 38 8.86 6.38 -18.64
N LEU A 39 8.55 5.32 -19.37
CA LEU A 39 7.18 4.95 -19.77
C LEU A 39 6.60 3.76 -18.95
N LEU A 40 7.29 3.37 -17.89
CA LEU A 40 7.00 2.16 -17.11
C LEU A 40 6.74 2.49 -15.63
N GLY A 41 6.10 1.56 -14.91
CA GLY A 41 5.97 1.59 -13.45
C GLY A 41 4.85 2.47 -12.87
N GLY A 42 4.16 3.28 -13.69
CA GLY A 42 3.00 4.07 -13.25
C GLY A 42 3.31 5.09 -12.15
N ILE A 43 4.56 5.56 -12.08
CA ILE A 43 5.01 6.49 -11.03
C ILE A 43 4.49 7.90 -11.34
N PRO A 44 3.80 8.57 -10.40
CA PRO A 44 3.30 9.92 -10.62
C PRO A 44 4.41 10.91 -10.98
N ALA A 45 4.08 11.91 -11.79
CA ALA A 45 5.00 13.00 -12.09
C ALA A 45 5.39 13.76 -10.80
N PRO A 46 6.66 14.13 -10.59
CA PRO A 46 7.08 14.86 -9.39
C PRO A 46 6.30 16.15 -9.15
N ALA A 47 5.99 16.88 -10.22
CA ALA A 47 5.22 18.13 -10.15
C ALA A 47 3.76 17.94 -9.71
N ALA A 48 3.22 16.72 -9.77
CA ALA A 48 1.87 16.41 -9.29
C ALA A 48 1.85 16.05 -7.79
N LEU A 49 3.02 15.90 -7.15
CA LEU A 49 3.09 15.56 -5.73
C LEU A 49 2.91 16.82 -4.89
N PRO A 50 1.92 16.86 -3.98
CA PRO A 50 1.56 18.07 -3.23
C PRO A 50 2.47 18.25 -2.00
N VAL A 51 3.79 18.39 -2.23
CA VAL A 51 4.82 18.42 -1.18
C VAL A 51 4.54 19.52 -0.14
N GLU A 52 4.21 20.72 -0.60
CA GLU A 52 3.93 21.86 0.29
C GLU A 52 2.68 21.61 1.15
N ALA A 53 1.57 21.16 0.54
CA ALA A 53 0.33 20.90 1.25
C ALA A 53 0.48 19.78 2.29
N ILE A 54 1.24 18.71 1.97
CA ILE A 54 1.57 17.64 2.92
C ILE A 54 2.40 18.19 4.08
N GLY A 55 3.39 19.03 3.79
CA GLY A 55 4.22 19.68 4.82
C GLY A 55 3.39 20.54 5.78
N GLN A 56 2.50 21.37 5.24
CA GLN A 56 1.61 22.22 6.02
C GLN A 56 0.64 21.39 6.88
N ALA A 57 -0.02 20.37 6.31
CA ALA A 57 -0.92 19.49 7.05
C ALA A 57 -0.20 18.72 8.17
N SER A 58 1.02 18.26 7.91
CA SER A 58 1.84 17.59 8.92
C SER A 58 2.22 18.54 10.06
N ALA A 59 2.62 19.77 9.76
CA ALA A 59 2.93 20.78 10.77
C ALA A 59 1.72 21.08 11.66
N GLN A 60 0.51 21.16 11.10
CA GLN A 60 -0.72 21.37 11.85
C GLN A 60 -0.96 20.24 12.87
N VAL A 61 -0.76 18.98 12.48
CA VAL A 61 -0.89 17.83 13.41
C VAL A 61 0.08 17.96 14.58
N TRP A 62 1.31 18.40 14.35
CA TRP A 62 2.31 18.51 15.42
C TRP A 62 2.17 19.76 16.29
N GLN A 63 1.47 20.79 15.82
CA GLN A 63 1.19 22.01 16.58
C GLN A 63 -0.01 21.87 17.51
N ASP A 64 -0.88 20.88 17.27
CA ASP A 64 -1.99 20.51 18.13
C ASP A 64 -1.54 19.36 19.07
N PRO A 65 -1.41 19.60 20.39
CA PRO A 65 -0.95 18.58 21.33
C PRO A 65 -1.82 17.31 21.35
N ASP A 66 -3.14 17.47 21.20
CA ASP A 66 -4.07 16.33 21.26
C ASP A 66 -3.97 15.51 19.97
N ALA A 67 -3.90 16.19 18.81
CA ALA A 67 -3.70 15.51 17.53
C ALA A 67 -2.33 14.82 17.45
N ALA A 68 -1.27 15.46 17.96
CA ALA A 68 0.08 14.90 18.02
C ALA A 68 0.11 13.61 18.85
N ILE A 69 -0.44 13.63 20.07
CA ILE A 69 -0.50 12.45 20.93
C ILE A 69 -1.36 11.36 20.27
N ALA A 70 -2.53 11.71 19.74
CA ALA A 70 -3.40 10.74 19.07
C ALA A 70 -2.72 10.05 17.88
N SER A 71 -1.87 10.76 17.14
CA SER A 71 -1.13 10.20 15.99
C SER A 71 -0.07 9.16 16.38
N LEU A 72 0.42 9.20 17.62
CA LEU A 72 1.47 8.31 18.14
C LEU A 72 0.92 7.13 18.95
N GLN A 73 -0.39 7.12 19.22
CA GLN A 73 -1.03 6.08 20.01
C GLN A 73 -1.66 5.00 19.13
N TYR A 74 -1.98 3.86 19.75
CA TYR A 74 -2.76 2.83 19.08
C TYR A 74 -4.12 3.38 18.64
N GLY A 75 -4.44 3.16 17.35
CA GLY A 75 -5.70 3.58 16.76
C GLY A 75 -6.71 2.43 16.59
N PRO A 76 -7.94 2.74 16.15
CA PRO A 76 -8.94 1.74 15.82
C PRO A 76 -8.47 0.79 14.71
N PRO A 77 -8.84 -0.50 14.73
CA PRO A 77 -8.36 -1.49 13.77
C PRO A 77 -8.80 -1.24 12.33
N ARG A 78 -9.88 -0.48 12.12
CA ARG A 78 -10.38 -0.09 10.79
C ARG A 78 -9.75 1.19 10.24
N GLY A 79 -8.95 1.89 11.05
CA GLY A 79 -8.39 3.20 10.74
C GLY A 79 -9.19 4.36 11.36
N SER A 80 -8.69 5.58 11.15
CA SER A 80 -9.27 6.82 11.68
C SER A 80 -10.73 7.01 11.28
N ASP A 81 -11.60 7.27 12.24
CA ASP A 81 -13.03 7.52 11.99
C ASP A 81 -13.26 8.78 11.15
N ALA A 82 -12.47 9.83 11.36
CA ALA A 82 -12.54 11.06 10.57
C ALA A 82 -12.22 10.80 9.09
N LEU A 83 -11.17 10.02 8.81
CA LEU A 83 -10.81 9.66 7.43
C LEU A 83 -11.88 8.77 6.79
N ARG A 84 -12.41 7.79 7.54
CA ARG A 84 -13.48 6.90 7.05
C ARG A 84 -14.74 7.69 6.72
N ALA A 85 -15.14 8.65 7.55
CA ALA A 85 -16.29 9.52 7.29
C ALA A 85 -16.08 10.39 6.02
N TRP A 86 -14.88 10.95 5.85
CA TRP A 86 -14.56 11.73 4.65
C TRP A 86 -14.63 10.89 3.36
N ILE A 87 -14.06 9.69 3.37
CA ILE A 87 -14.14 8.76 2.23
C ILE A 87 -15.60 8.34 1.97
N ALA A 88 -16.35 8.01 3.02
CA ALA A 88 -17.75 7.62 2.92
C ALA A 88 -18.60 8.69 2.23
N GLN A 89 -18.41 9.96 2.60
CA GLN A 89 -19.10 11.08 1.98
C GLN A 89 -18.73 11.22 0.49
N ARG A 90 -17.44 11.11 0.16
CA ARG A 90 -16.95 11.21 -1.22
C ARG A 90 -17.51 10.09 -2.10
N GLU A 91 -17.54 8.86 -1.60
CA GLU A 91 -17.91 7.67 -2.37
C GLU A 91 -19.40 7.31 -2.25
N GLY A 92 -20.17 8.00 -1.42
CA GLY A 92 -21.61 7.77 -1.24
C GLY A 92 -21.95 6.42 -0.58
N VAL A 93 -21.11 5.98 0.36
CA VAL A 93 -21.26 4.68 1.06
C VAL A 93 -21.32 4.84 2.57
N ASP A 94 -21.84 3.83 3.27
CA ASP A 94 -21.80 3.79 4.74
C ASP A 94 -20.35 3.65 5.25
N PRO A 95 -19.90 4.46 6.23
CA PRO A 95 -18.53 4.42 6.75
C PRO A 95 -18.15 3.09 7.41
N SER A 96 -19.12 2.28 7.86
CA SER A 96 -18.90 0.92 8.38
C SER A 96 -18.36 -0.05 7.32
N ARG A 97 -18.50 0.29 6.03
CA ARG A 97 -17.98 -0.48 4.89
C ARG A 97 -16.54 -0.14 4.54
N ILE A 98 -15.92 0.82 5.22
CA ILE A 98 -14.57 1.32 4.90
C ILE A 98 -13.56 0.80 5.92
N VAL A 99 -12.48 0.24 5.39
CA VAL A 99 -11.25 -0.10 6.11
C VAL A 99 -10.09 0.64 5.45
N VAL A 100 -9.32 1.38 6.24
CA VAL A 100 -8.13 2.09 5.76
C VAL A 100 -6.95 1.11 5.73
N THR A 101 -6.25 1.05 4.61
CA THR A 101 -5.07 0.19 4.42
C THR A 101 -3.84 1.00 4.08
N ASN A 102 -2.67 0.40 4.29
CA ASN A 102 -1.36 0.96 3.89
C ASN A 102 -1.15 0.84 2.38
N GLY A 103 -1.98 1.54 1.60
CA GLY A 103 -1.99 1.48 0.14
C GLY A 103 -2.84 0.33 -0.43
N GLY A 104 -3.10 0.42 -1.74
CA GLY A 104 -3.99 -0.51 -2.44
C GLY A 104 -3.47 -1.96 -2.49
N MET A 105 -2.15 -2.14 -2.57
CA MET A 105 -1.54 -3.48 -2.57
C MET A 105 -1.75 -4.21 -1.24
N HIS A 106 -1.73 -3.49 -0.10
CA HIS A 106 -2.07 -4.09 1.18
C HIS A 106 -3.53 -4.54 1.21
N GLY A 107 -4.47 -3.72 0.69
CA GLY A 107 -5.87 -4.12 0.59
C GLY A 107 -6.10 -5.35 -0.29
N LEU A 108 -5.41 -5.43 -1.43
CA LEU A 108 -5.44 -6.60 -2.31
C LEU A 108 -4.86 -7.84 -1.61
N ALA A 109 -3.72 -7.71 -0.94
CA ALA A 109 -3.10 -8.81 -0.21
C ALA A 109 -4.02 -9.36 0.89
N LEU A 110 -4.63 -8.49 1.70
CA LEU A 110 -5.61 -8.91 2.71
C LEU A 110 -6.78 -9.68 2.08
N THR A 111 -7.30 -9.19 0.95
CA THR A 111 -8.38 -9.87 0.22
C THR A 111 -7.96 -11.26 -0.22
N VAL A 112 -6.82 -11.39 -0.91
CA VAL A 112 -6.31 -12.69 -1.39
C VAL A 112 -6.09 -13.65 -0.23
N LEU A 113 -5.40 -13.22 0.83
CA LEU A 113 -5.10 -14.04 2.01
C LEU A 113 -6.35 -14.50 2.77
N THR A 114 -7.48 -13.82 2.62
CA THR A 114 -8.73 -14.12 3.33
C THR A 114 -9.70 -14.94 2.51
N VAL A 115 -9.68 -14.83 1.17
CA VAL A 115 -10.69 -15.47 0.29
C VAL A 115 -10.14 -16.59 -0.57
N VAL A 116 -8.82 -16.67 -0.78
CA VAL A 116 -8.21 -17.75 -1.56
C VAL A 116 -7.77 -18.86 -0.61
N GLU A 117 -8.29 -20.06 -0.81
CA GLU A 117 -7.98 -21.26 -0.01
C GLU A 117 -6.46 -21.52 0.08
N ARG A 118 -6.02 -21.99 1.26
CA ARG A 118 -4.66 -22.46 1.51
C ARG A 118 -4.43 -23.83 0.87
#